data_AF-A0A4Q5T3N5-F1
#
_entry.id   AF-A0A4Q5T3N5-F1
#
_cell.length_a   1.000
_cell.length_b   1.000
_cell.length_c   1.000
_cell.angle_alpha   90.00
_cell.angle_beta   90.00
_cell.angle_gamma   90.00
#
_symmetry.space_group_name_H-M   'P 1'
#
loop_
_entity.id
_entity.type
_entity.pdbx_description
1 polymer ?
#
loop_
_entity_poly.entity_id
_entity_poly.type
_entity_poly.pdbx_seq_one_letter_code
_entity_poly.pdbx_strand_id
1 'polypeptide(L)' 'MTPEVEVVRHARARRMRLAVDPRTGAVRLTLPPRASLKKGLAWAEA' A
#
# COMPACT_ATOMS: atom_id res chain seq x y z
N MET A 1 13.88 8.27 8.68
CA MET A 1 13.47 8.19 7.27
C MET A 1 12.24 7.30 7.22
N THR A 2 11.06 7.88 6.94
CA THR A 2 9.86 7.08 6.66
C THR A 2 10.13 6.34 5.36
N PRO A 3 10.03 5.01 5.32
CA PRO A 3 10.16 4.29 4.05
C PRO A 3 9.07 4.80 3.11
N GLU A 4 9.48 5.23 1.91
CA GLU A 4 8.55 5.69 0.89
C GLU A 4 7.68 4.48 0.48
N VAL A 5 6.40 4.51 0.84
CA VAL A 5 5.47 3.42 0.56
C VAL A 5 5.10 3.47 -0.91
N GLU A 6 5.46 2.42 -1.66
CA GLU A 6 5.06 2.27 -3.06
C GLU A 6 3.56 1.98 -3.12
N VAL A 7 2.79 2.90 -3.72
CA VAL A 7 1.35 2.73 -3.85
C VAL A 7 0.98 2.17 -5.22
N VAL A 8 0.38 0.99 -5.24
CA VAL A 8 -0.09 0.32 -6.45
C VAL A 8 -1.61 0.24 -6.44
N ARG A 9 -2.26 0.71 -7.51
CA ARG A 9 -3.68 0.47 -7.75
C ARG A 9 -3.87 -0.77 -8.60
N HIS A 10 -4.60 -1.76 -8.09
CA HIS A 10 -4.79 -3.03 -8.79
C HIS A 10 -6.28 -3.29 -9.07
N ALA A 11 -6.66 -3.37 -10.35
CA ALA A 11 -8.06 -3.45 -10.78
C ALA A 11 -8.84 -4.64 -10.17
N ARG A 12 -8.16 -5.77 -9.92
CA ARG A 12 -8.77 -6.96 -9.31
C ARG A 12 -8.64 -7.03 -7.79
N ALA A 13 -7.97 -6.07 -7.16
CA ALA A 13 -7.84 -6.09 -5.70
C ALA A 13 -9.22 -5.87 -5.05
N ARG A 14 -9.55 -6.75 -4.10
CA ARG A 14 -10.79 -6.70 -3.32
C ARG A 14 -10.61 -6.07 -1.95
N ARG A 15 -9.37 -6.02 -1.45
CA ARG A 15 -9.00 -5.49 -0.13
C ARG A 15 -7.67 -4.74 -0.25
N MET A 16 -7.42 -3.84 0.70
CA MET A 16 -6.11 -3.23 0.85
C MET A 16 -5.10 -4.26 1.35
N ARG A 17 -3.86 -4.17 0.89
CA ARG A 17 -2.77 -5.07 1.32
C ARG A 17 -1.49 -4.26 1.47
N LEU A 18 -0.81 -4.45 2.60
CA LEU A 18 0.54 -3.98 2.83
C LEU A 18 1.49 -5.17 2.74
N ALA A 19 2.55 -5.05 1.97
CA ALA A 19 3.57 -6.08 1.83
C ALA A 19 4.94 -5.43 1.99
N VAL A 20 5.84 -6.10 2.70
CA VAL A 20 7.24 -5.69 2.85
C VAL A 20 8.10 -6.71 2.12
N ASP A 21 8.96 -6.24 1.22
CA ASP A 21 9.98 -7.09 0.60
C ASP A 21 11.10 -7.33 1.62
N PRO A 22 11.33 -8.58 2.05
CA PRO A 22 12.34 -8.89 3.07
C PRO A 22 13.79 -8.69 2.59
N ARG A 23 14.06 -8.64 1.28
CA ARG A 23 15.41 -8.43 0.75
C ARG A 23 15.82 -6.97 0.69
N THR A 24 14.87 -6.09 0.38
CA THR A 24 15.12 -4.67 0.09
C THR A 24 14.54 -3.73 1.15
N GLY A 25 13.61 -4.21 1.97
CA GLY A 25 12.84 -3.40 2.91
C GLY A 25 11.77 -2.54 2.24
N ALA A 26 11.53 -2.69 0.93
CA ALA A 26 10.53 -1.92 0.21
C ALA A 26 9.12 -2.24 0.73
N VAL A 27 8.32 -1.20 0.97
CA VAL A 27 6.94 -1.32 1.43
C VAL A 27 6.00 -1.03 0.28
N ARG A 28 5.11 -1.98 -0.04
CA ARG A 28 4.12 -1.84 -1.09
C ARG A 28 2.70 -1.85 -0.52
N LEU A 29 1.95 -0.78 -0.78
CA LEU A 29 0.53 -0.66 -0.48
C LEU A 29 -0.30 -0.90 -1.75
N THR A 30 -1.04 -2.00 -1.77
CA THR A 30 -2.00 -2.29 -2.85
C THR A 30 -3.39 -1.76 -2.51
N LEU A 31 -3.95 -0.92 -3.39
CA LEU A 31 -5.28 -0.34 -3.27
C LEU A 31 -6.26 -0.89 -4.32
N PRO A 32 -7.51 -1.24 -3.94
CA PRO A 32 -8.61 -1.41 -4.88
C PRO A 32 -8.84 -0.14 -5.73
N PRO A 33 -9.37 -0.27 -6.95
CA PRO A 33 -9.45 0.85 -7.90
C PRO A 33 -10.25 2.06 -7.39
N ARG A 34 -11.27 1.82 -6.55
CA ARG A 34 -12.11 2.87 -5.95
C ARG A 34 -11.77 3.18 -4.48
N ALA A 35 -10.72 2.58 -3.93
CA ALA A 35 -10.29 2.89 -2.57
C ALA A 35 -9.66 4.29 -2.51
N SER A 36 -9.92 5.01 -1.42
CA SER A 36 -9.33 6.33 -1.18
C SER A 36 -7.84 6.18 -0.88
N LEU A 37 -7.01 6.93 -1.61
CA LEU A 37 -5.57 6.98 -1.37
C LEU A 37 -5.24 7.46 0.05
N LYS A 38 -5.92 8.53 0.51
CA LYS A 38 -5.71 9.11 1.84
C LYS A 38 -6.00 8.10 2.95
N LYS A 39 -7.14 7.40 2.87
CA LYS A 39 -7.47 6.32 3.82
C LYS A 39 -6.49 5.15 3.69
N GLY A 40 -6.03 4.90 2.46
CA GLY A 40 -4.98 3.93 2.14
C GLY A 40 -3.71 4.13 2.94
N LEU A 41 -3.15 5.33 2.83
CA LEU A 41 -1.91 5.73 3.50
C LEU A 41 -2.09 5.78 5.02
N ALA A 42 -3.17 6.39 5.51
CA ALA A 42 -3.45 6.46 6.95
C ALA A 42 -3.57 5.08 7.61
N TRP A 43 -4.12 4.08 6.89
CA TRP A 43 -4.15 2.70 7.37
C TRP A 43 -2.77 2.03 7.39
N ALA A 44 -1.90 2.35 6.42
CA ALA A 44 -0.57 1.77 6.33
C ALA A 44 0.42 2.37 7.34
N GLU A 45 0.16 3.59 7.81
CA GLU A 45 0.98 4.32 8.80
C GLU A 45 0.52 4.12 10.26
N ALA A 46 -0.68 3.54 10.48
CA ALA A 46 -1.27 3.28 11.79
C ALA A 46 -0.70 2.02 12.45
#